data_AF-A0A2P8F3G7-F1
#
_entry.id   AF-A0A2P8F3G7-F1
#
_cell.length_a   1.000
_cell.length_b   1.000
_cell.length_c   1.000
_cell.angle_alpha   90.00
_cell.angle_beta   90.00
_cell.angle_gamma   90.00
#
_symmetry.space_group_name_H-M   'P 1'
#
loop_
_entity.id
_entity.type
_entity.pdbx_description
1 polymer ?
#
loop_
_entity_poly.entity_id
_entity_poly.type
_entity_poly.pdbx_seq_one_letter_code
_entity_poly.pdbx_strand_id
1 'polypeptide(L)'
;MKLFKDLVDGRIRFYWSSTRSGAPLSPMMATLQEAEEWWKTFQFSQYEYTERRCSVYDRRSDHDKRRRMAEGKGNGHGRRSTDQPLRVECNLAAAKITLLSHMAQDRAFNSVYPV
;
A
#
# COMPACT_ATOMS: atom_id res chain seq x y z
N MET A 1 -9.75 -7.43 2.33
CA MET A 1 -8.57 -6.83 3.00
C MET A 1 -8.35 -5.47 2.37
N LYS A 2 -8.02 -4.44 3.17
CA LYS A 2 -7.76 -3.08 2.64
C LYS A 2 -6.40 -2.58 3.07
N LEU A 3 -5.75 -1.81 2.19
CA LEU A 3 -4.50 -1.14 2.49
C LEU A 3 -4.75 0.22 3.12
N PHE A 4 -4.17 0.42 4.30
CA PHE A 4 -4.21 1.67 5.03
C PHE A 4 -2.86 2.38 4.93
N LYS A 5 -2.93 3.69 4.71
CA LYS A 5 -1.82 4.63 4.82
C LYS A 5 -2.06 5.51 6.03
N ASP A 6 -1.21 5.38 7.03
CA ASP A 6 -1.32 6.12 8.29
C ASP A 6 -0.08 6.96 8.58
N LEU A 7 -0.25 8.01 9.37
CA LEU A 7 0.83 8.82 9.92
C LEU A 7 1.01 8.45 11.39
N VAL A 8 2.11 7.77 11.70
CA VAL A 8 2.48 7.31 13.05
C VAL A 8 3.88 7.82 13.34
N ASP A 9 4.06 8.47 14.49
CA ASP A 9 5.33 9.07 14.93
C ASP A 9 5.97 9.99 13.87
N GLY A 10 5.14 10.75 13.16
CA GLY A 10 5.58 11.66 12.09
C GLY A 10 6.07 10.96 10.81
N ARG A 11 5.92 9.64 10.70
CA ARG A 11 6.30 8.87 9.52
C ARG A 11 5.07 8.22 8.89
N ILE A 12 5.07 8.17 7.56
CA ILE A 12 4.04 7.46 6.81
C ILE A 12 4.32 5.96 6.97
N ARG A 13 3.31 5.22 7.41
CA ARG A 13 3.32 3.77 7.55
C ARG A 13 2.17 3.16 6.75
N PHE A 14 2.41 1.96 6.24
CA PHE A 14 1.44 1.17 5.49
C PHE A 14 1.13 -0.12 6.22
N TYR A 15 -0.14 -0.48 6.32
CA TYR A 15 -0.53 -1.76 6.88
C TYR A 15 -1.84 -2.27 6.27
N TRP A 16 -2.01 -3.58 6.31
CA TRP A 16 -3.21 -4.26 5.86
C TRP A 16 -4.12 -4.57 7.02
N SER A 17 -5.42 -4.34 6.83
CA SER A 17 -6.43 -4.71 7.81
C SER A 17 -7.56 -5.54 7.17
N SER A 18 -8.10 -6.45 7.98
CA SER A 18 -9.25 -7.27 7.60
C SER A 18 -10.50 -6.41 7.53
N THR A 19 -11.22 -6.47 6.42
CA THR A 19 -12.52 -5.81 6.27
C THR A 19 -13.57 -6.35 7.24
N ARG A 20 -13.39 -7.58 7.74
CA ARG A 20 -14.39 -8.29 8.55
C ARG A 20 -14.18 -8.09 10.05
N SER A 21 -12.92 -8.03 10.52
CA SER A 21 -12.60 -7.87 11.94
C SER A 21 -12.05 -6.48 12.28
N GLY A 22 -11.64 -5.68 11.29
CA GLY A 22 -10.93 -4.42 11.52
C GLY A 22 -9.51 -4.58 12.07
N ALA A 23 -9.11 -5.79 12.47
CA ALA A 23 -7.80 -6.06 13.03
C ALA A 23 -6.69 -5.92 11.97
N PRO A 24 -5.52 -5.37 12.35
CA PRO A 24 -4.35 -5.36 11.48
C PRO A 24 -3.90 -6.79 11.21
N LEU A 25 -3.76 -7.12 9.93
CA LEU A 25 -3.28 -8.42 9.45
C LEU A 25 -1.77 -8.41 9.22
N SER A 26 -1.21 -7.24 8.88
CA SER A 26 0.21 -7.08 8.60
C SER A 26 0.90 -6.20 9.65
N PRO A 27 2.22 -6.33 9.81
CA PRO A 27 3.03 -5.34 10.51
C PRO A 27 2.98 -3.97 9.80
N MET A 28 3.41 -2.92 10.52
CA MET A 28 3.53 -1.56 9.97
C MET A 28 4.77 -1.40 9.10
N MET A 29 4.56 -1.31 7.80
CA MET A 29 5.61 -1.19 6.78
C MET A 29 5.93 0.27 6.48
N ALA A 30 7.15 0.55 6.06
CA ALA A 30 7.60 1.90 5.77
C ALA A 30 7.31 2.32 4.33
N THR A 31 7.30 1.35 3.40
CA THR A 31 7.12 1.61 1.97
C THR A 31 5.92 0.88 1.39
N LEU A 32 5.38 1.42 0.29
CA LEU A 32 4.31 0.76 -0.45
C LEU A 32 4.79 -0.54 -1.12
N GLN A 33 6.07 -0.61 -1.47
CA GLN A 33 6.69 -1.80 -2.03
C GLN A 33 6.69 -2.96 -1.02
N GLU A 34 7.10 -2.70 0.23
CA GLU A 34 7.01 -3.70 1.31
C GLU A 34 5.57 -4.20 1.50
N ALA A 35 4.60 -3.28 1.45
CA ALA A 35 3.18 -3.63 1.57
C ALA A 35 2.68 -4.51 0.42
N GLU A 36 3.17 -4.28 -0.80
CA GLU A 36 2.88 -5.09 -1.97
C GLU A 36 3.52 -6.49 -1.86
N GLU A 37 4.79 -6.56 -1.46
CA GLU A 37 5.52 -7.82 -1.29
C GLU A 37 4.88 -8.70 -0.20
N TRP A 38 4.51 -8.09 0.93
CA TRP A 38 3.78 -8.78 2.00
C TRP A 38 2.45 -9.33 1.49
N TRP A 39 1.68 -8.52 0.74
CA TRP A 39 0.39 -8.97 0.21
C TRP A 39 0.54 -10.12 -0.77
N LYS A 40 1.50 -10.06 -1.70
CA LYS A 40 1.78 -11.16 -2.63
C LYS A 40 2.13 -12.43 -1.87
N THR A 41 2.98 -12.33 -0.85
CA THR A 41 3.38 -13.46 0.00
C THR A 41 2.19 -14.03 0.77
N PHE A 42 1.37 -13.16 1.37
CA PHE A 42 0.17 -13.54 2.09
C PHE A 42 -0.84 -14.24 1.17
N GLN A 43 -1.14 -13.66 0.01
CA GLN A 43 -2.06 -14.24 -0.97
C GLN A 43 -1.58 -15.60 -1.47
N PHE A 44 -0.27 -15.75 -1.69
CA PHE A 44 0.35 -17.01 -2.09
C PHE A 44 0.29 -18.06 -0.97
N SER A 45 0.47 -17.65 0.29
CA SER A 45 0.38 -18.56 1.45
C SER A 45 -1.03 -19.10 1.71
N GLN A 46 -2.06 -18.36 1.29
CA GLN A 46 -3.47 -18.76 1.41
C GLN A 46 -3.91 -19.72 0.29
N TYR A 47 -3.08 -19.94 -0.72
CA TYR A 47 -3.41 -20.84 -1.83
C TYR A 47 -3.17 -22.29 -1.38
N GLU A 48 -4.26 -23.01 -1.14
CA GLU A 48 -4.25 -24.39 -0.62
C GLU A 48 -3.94 -25.45 -1.71
N TYR A 49 -4.06 -25.07 -2.99
CA TYR A 49 -3.79 -25.95 -4.13
C TYR A 49 -2.40 -25.70 -4.73
N THR A 50 -1.88 -26.67 -5.49
CA THR A 50 -0.67 -26.53 -6.31
C THR A 50 -0.89 -25.44 -7.37
N GLU A 51 -0.61 -24.20 -7.00
CA GLU A 51 -0.58 -23.07 -7.91
C GLU A 51 0.27 -23.48 -9.13
N ARG A 52 -0.30 -23.47 -10.34
CA ARG A 52 0.40 -23.87 -11.58
C ARG A 52 1.66 -23.06 -11.88
N ARG A 53 1.95 -22.01 -11.11
CA ARG A 53 3.17 -21.21 -11.18
C ARG A 53 3.85 -21.21 -9.82
N CYS A 54 5.00 -21.85 -9.72
CA CYS A 54 5.78 -21.99 -8.49
C CYS A 54 6.47 -20.70 -8.02
N SER A 55 6.20 -19.54 -8.63
CA SER A 55 6.88 -18.28 -8.32
C SER A 55 5.92 -17.21 -7.81
N VAL A 56 6.25 -16.66 -6.64
CA VAL A 56 5.61 -15.46 -6.06
C VAL A 56 5.81 -14.25 -6.96
N TYR A 57 6.97 -14.17 -7.61
CA TYR A 57 7.32 -13.10 -8.53
C TYR A 57 6.76 -13.37 -9.93
N ASP A 58 6.03 -12.40 -10.49
CA ASP A 58 5.68 -12.42 -11.91
C ASP A 58 6.88 -11.94 -12.74
N ARG A 59 7.39 -12.87 -13.56
CA ARG A 59 8.50 -12.67 -14.50
C ARG A 59 8.19 -11.65 -15.61
N ARG A 60 6.95 -11.16 -15.70
CA ARG A 60 6.48 -10.13 -16.65
C ARG A 60 6.39 -8.74 -16.04
N SER A 61 6.40 -8.63 -14.71
CA SER A 61 6.43 -7.34 -14.01
C SER A 61 7.76 -6.61 -14.17
N ASP A 62 8.82 -7.36 -14.49
CA ASP A 62 10.16 -6.84 -14.78
C ASP A 62 10.13 -5.79 -15.91
N HIS A 63 10.39 -4.54 -15.52
CA HIS A 63 10.38 -3.38 -16.39
C HIS A 63 11.38 -3.52 -17.55
N ASP A 64 12.56 -4.09 -17.28
CA ASP A 64 13.60 -4.26 -18.30
C ASP A 64 13.25 -5.33 -19.33
N LYS A 65 12.47 -6.34 -18.93
CA LYS A 65 11.94 -7.36 -19.85
C LYS A 65 10.78 -6.81 -20.67
N ARG A 66 9.90 -5.98 -20.08
CA ARG A 66 8.84 -5.27 -20.82
C ARG A 66 9.41 -4.33 -21.87
N ARG A 67 10.45 -3.56 -21.52
CA ARG A 67 11.15 -2.68 -22.47
C ARG A 67 11.72 -3.46 -23.66
N ARG A 68 12.26 -4.65 -23.43
CA ARG A 68 12.78 -5.55 -24.48
C ARG A 68 11.68 -6.21 -25.33
N MET A 69 10.46 -6.33 -24.82
CA MET A 69 9.33 -7.00 -25.47
C MET A 69 8.29 -6.01 -26.03
N ALA A 70 8.59 -4.70 -26.03
CA ALA A 70 7.67 -3.61 -26.33
C ALA A 70 7.11 -3.60 -27.78
N GLU A 71 7.63 -4.47 -28.65
CA GLU A 71 7.08 -4.68 -30.00
C GLU A 71 5.81 -5.54 -30.01
N GLY A 72 5.52 -6.27 -28.92
CA GLY A 72 4.30 -7.05 -28.76
C GLY A 72 3.24 -6.30 -27.96
N LYS A 73 2.10 -5.96 -28.59
CA LYS A 73 0.89 -5.39 -27.98
C LYS A 73 0.20 -6.36 -26.99
N GLY A 74 0.91 -6.85 -25.98
CA GLY A 74 0.35 -7.63 -24.90
C GLY A 74 0.09 -6.72 -23.71
N ASN A 75 -1.18 -6.45 -23.39
CA ASN A 75 -1.54 -5.79 -22.13
C ASN A 75 -0.90 -6.55 -20.97
N GLY A 76 0.11 -5.94 -20.34
CA GLY A 76 1.00 -6.55 -19.35
C GLY A 76 0.38 -6.74 -17.97
N HIS A 77 -0.93 -6.58 -17.85
CA HIS A 77 -1.65 -6.90 -16.62
C HIS A 77 -1.99 -8.38 -16.65
N GLY A 78 -1.28 -9.16 -15.84
CA GLY A 78 -1.57 -10.57 -15.69
C GLY A 78 -2.98 -10.79 -15.13
N ARG A 79 -3.51 -12.00 -15.37
CA ARG A 79 -4.88 -12.40 -14.99
C ARG A 79 -5.11 -12.47 -13.47
N ARG A 80 -4.08 -12.29 -12.64
CA ARG A 80 -4.19 -12.44 -11.17
C ARG A 80 -4.58 -11.12 -10.53
N SER A 81 -5.32 -11.22 -9.43
CA SER A 81 -5.57 -10.07 -8.56
C SER A 81 -4.25 -9.40 -8.12
N THR A 82 -3.20 -10.19 -7.88
CA THR A 82 -1.85 -9.73 -7.49
C THR A 82 -1.06 -8.99 -8.56
N ASP A 83 -1.49 -9.06 -9.83
CA ASP A 83 -0.80 -8.44 -10.96
C ASP A 83 -1.33 -7.01 -11.25
N GLN A 84 -2.38 -6.58 -10.53
CA GLN A 84 -2.88 -5.23 -10.57
C GLN A 84 -2.07 -4.31 -9.64
N PRO A 85 -1.83 -3.05 -10.04
CA PRO A 85 -1.13 -2.10 -9.19
C PRO A 85 -1.89 -1.90 -7.87
N LEU A 86 -1.15 -1.96 -6.77
CA LEU A 86 -1.72 -1.81 -5.44
C LEU A 86 -2.32 -0.41 -5.25
N ARG A 87 -3.58 -0.35 -4.83
CA ARG A 87 -4.26 0.92 -4.55
C ARG A 87 -4.44 1.08 -3.04
N VAL A 88 -4.00 2.22 -2.51
CA VAL A 88 -4.29 2.60 -1.11
C VAL A 88 -5.78 2.91 -1.02
N GLU A 89 -6.52 2.11 -0.25
CA GLU A 89 -7.97 2.27 -0.10
C GLU A 89 -8.34 3.27 0.98
N CYS A 90 -7.50 3.40 2.03
CA CYS A 90 -7.79 4.27 3.17
C CYS A 90 -6.56 5.11 3.51
N ASN A 91 -6.66 6.43 3.37
CA ASN A 91 -5.59 7.38 3.65
C ASN A 91 -5.88 8.17 4.93
N LEU A 92 -5.47 7.61 6.07
CA LEU A 92 -5.57 8.24 7.38
C LEU A 92 -4.49 9.33 7.57
N ALA A 93 -3.36 9.20 6.88
CA ALA A 93 -2.29 10.18 6.93
C ALA A 93 -2.77 11.57 6.46
N ALA A 94 -3.55 11.64 5.38
CA ALA A 94 -4.09 12.92 4.88
C ALA A 94 -4.96 13.61 5.94
N ALA A 95 -5.86 12.88 6.59
CA ALA A 95 -6.72 13.43 7.64
C ALA A 95 -5.90 13.97 8.83
N LYS A 96 -4.89 13.22 9.27
CA LYS A 96 -4.00 13.63 10.37
C LYS A 96 -3.17 14.87 10.02
N ILE A 97 -2.65 14.96 8.80
CA ILE A 97 -1.88 16.13 8.34
C ILE A 97 -2.75 17.39 8.34
N THR A 98 -3.97 17.30 7.81
CA THR A 98 -4.91 18.43 7.82
C THR A 98 -5.20 18.89 9.26
N LEU A 99 -5.43 17.96 10.18
CA LEU A 99 -5.67 18.27 11.58
C LEU A 99 -4.46 18.95 12.24
N LEU A 100 -3.24 18.43 12.01
CA LEU A 100 -2.01 19.05 12.51
C LEU A 100 -1.79 20.47 11.95
N SER A 101 -2.12 20.69 10.67
CA SER A 101 -2.04 22.01 10.05
C SER A 101 -2.99 23.01 10.71
N HIS A 102 -4.24 22.61 10.99
CA HIS A 102 -5.19 23.47 11.69
C HIS A 102 -4.72 23.79 13.12
N MET A 103 -4.26 22.79 13.88
CA MET A 103 -3.74 23.01 15.23
C MET A 103 -2.50 23.93 15.25
N ALA A 104 -1.65 23.85 14.22
CA ALA A 104 -0.50 24.74 14.08
C ALA A 104 -0.94 26.20 13.80
N GLN A 105 -1.96 26.40 12.96
CA GLN A 105 -2.53 27.72 12.68
C GLN A 105 -3.16 28.34 13.94
N ASP A 106 -3.92 27.56 14.71
CA ASP A 106 -4.56 28.04 15.95
C ASP A 106 -3.54 28.42 17.02
N ARG A 107 -2.45 27.65 17.15
CA ARG A 107 -1.34 27.98 18.06
C ARG A 107 -0.61 29.24 17.62
N ALA A 108 -0.37 29.43 16.32
CA ALA A 108 0.25 30.63 15.80
C ALA A 108 -0.63 31.87 16.05
N PHE A 109 -1.95 31.74 15.89
CA PHE A 109 -2.90 32.82 16.17
C PHE A 109 -2.90 33.22 17.66
N ASN A 110 -3.00 32.25 18.57
CA ASN A 110 -2.96 32.49 20.02
C ASN A 110 -1.59 33.01 20.52
N SER A 111 -0.51 32.73 19.79
CA SER A 111 0.82 33.28 20.10
C SER A 111 0.97 34.75 19.72
N VAL A 112 0.23 35.24 18.72
CA VAL A 112 0.32 36.62 18.22
C VAL A 112 -0.65 37.54 18.98
N TYR A 113 -1.76 37.00 19.46
CA TYR A 113 -2.75 37.73 20.27
C TYR A 113 -3.05 36.97 21.56
N PRO A 114 -2.18 37.06 22.59
CA PRO A 114 -2.50 36.54 23.91
C PRO A 114 -3.61 37.39 24.54
N VAL A 115 -4.68 36.74 24.99
CA VAL A 115 -5.79 37.35 25.75
C VAL A 115 -5.32 37.71 27.15
#